data_AF-A0A4S5K0Z1-F1
#
_entry.id   AF-A0A4S5K0Z1-F1
#
_cell.length_a   1.000
_cell.length_b   1.000
_cell.length_c   1.000
_cell.angle_alpha   90.00
_cell.angle_beta   90.00
_cell.angle_gamma   90.00
#
_symmetry.space_group_name_H-M   'P 1'
#
loop_
_entity.id
_entity.type
_entity.pdbx_description
1 polymer ?
#
loop_
_entity_poly.entity_id
_entity_poly.type
_entity_poly.pdbx_seq_one_letter_code
_entity_poly.pdbx_strand_id
1 'polypeptide(L)'
;MYQIRLVFMLLIPIMLLQACAAVVVGGAATTAAVAYDRRTAGAVLDDQSIEAKAKYAIFQDKDIHSQSNINVTSYNGFVLLSGETPNEALKQKAENLVKDIPKVRKVFNELAISGPSALTSRSSDSWITTKVKAKMTKDENVDPLFIKVVTERGTVYLMGKVTRPEADKAVAVTRSTKGVLRVVKIFEYID
;
A
#
# COMPACT_ATOMS: atom_id res chain seq x y z
N MET A 1 -18.98 -35.38 33.48
CA MET A 1 -19.42 -33.98 33.74
C MET A 1 -18.26 -33.01 34.00
N TYR A 2 -17.11 -33.43 34.55
CA TYR A 2 -15.93 -32.56 34.71
C TYR A 2 -15.23 -32.16 33.40
N GLN A 3 -15.17 -33.05 32.41
CA GLN A 3 -14.54 -32.77 31.09
C GLN A 3 -15.23 -31.61 30.33
N ILE A 4 -16.57 -31.55 30.38
CA ILE A 4 -17.35 -30.48 29.72
C ILE A 4 -17.19 -29.14 30.45
N ARG A 5 -17.03 -29.16 31.79
CA ARG A 5 -16.76 -27.95 32.58
C ARG A 5 -15.35 -27.39 32.33
N LEU A 6 -14.36 -28.25 32.13
CA LEU A 6 -12.98 -27.85 31.79
C LEU A 6 -12.90 -27.21 30.40
N VAL A 7 -13.63 -27.73 29.42
CA VAL A 7 -13.67 -27.16 28.06
C VAL A 7 -14.30 -25.75 28.07
N PHE A 8 -15.37 -25.54 28.82
CA PHE A 8 -15.98 -24.21 28.97
C PHE A 8 -15.09 -23.22 29.73
N MET A 9 -14.32 -23.68 30.73
CA MET A 9 -13.40 -22.83 31.49
C MET A 9 -12.17 -22.39 30.67
N LEU A 10 -11.82 -23.16 29.63
CA LEU A 10 -10.69 -22.86 28.72
C LEU A 10 -11.11 -22.04 27.48
N LEU A 11 -12.40 -22.05 27.10
CA LEU A 11 -12.90 -21.29 25.93
C LEU A 11 -13.10 -19.79 26.20
N ILE A 12 -13.44 -19.42 27.44
CA ILE A 12 -13.68 -18.03 27.86
C ILE A 12 -12.44 -17.12 27.70
N PRO A 13 -11.22 -17.52 28.10
CA PRO A 13 -10.03 -16.70 27.87
C PRO A 13 -9.64 -16.56 26.38
N ILE A 14 -10.03 -17.50 25.51
CA ILE A 14 -9.76 -17.45 24.06
C ILE A 14 -10.63 -16.39 23.37
N MET A 15 -11.89 -16.22 23.78
CA MET A 15 -12.75 -15.15 23.28
C MET A 15 -12.31 -13.76 23.77
N LEU A 16 -11.76 -13.66 24.98
CA LEU A 16 -11.25 -12.39 25.53
C LEU A 16 -9.91 -11.96 24.91
N LEU A 17 -9.15 -12.88 24.30
CA LEU A 17 -7.90 -12.55 23.62
C LEU A 17 -8.10 -11.76 22.31
N GLN A 18 -9.30 -11.82 21.70
CA GLN A 18 -9.64 -11.02 20.52
C GLN A 18 -9.89 -9.54 20.86
N ALA A 19 -10.08 -9.19 22.14
CA ALA A 19 -10.41 -7.83 22.55
C ALA A 19 -9.22 -6.85 22.49
N CYS A 20 -7.98 -7.34 22.47
CA CYS A 20 -6.80 -6.48 22.30
C CYS A 20 -6.65 -5.98 20.84
N ALA A 21 -7.21 -6.70 19.87
CA ALA A 21 -7.26 -6.26 18.47
C ALA A 21 -8.33 -5.17 18.25
N ALA A 22 -9.38 -5.12 19.09
CA ALA A 22 -10.43 -4.11 18.97
C ALA A 22 -9.95 -2.70 19.36
N VAL A 23 -8.95 -2.57 20.24
CA VAL A 23 -8.34 -1.26 20.58
C VAL A 23 -7.53 -0.68 19.41
N VAL A 24 -7.02 -1.54 18.52
CA VAL A 24 -6.38 -1.10 17.26
C VAL A 24 -7.43 -0.55 16.28
N VAL A 25 -8.69 -0.99 16.39
CA VAL A 25 -9.79 -0.58 15.51
C VAL A 25 -10.67 0.53 16.13
N GLY A 26 -10.60 0.75 17.44
CA GLY A 26 -11.42 1.70 18.17
C GLY A 26 -10.62 2.72 18.97
N GLY A 27 -10.32 3.87 18.36
CA GLY A 27 -10.11 5.14 19.08
C GLY A 27 -8.66 5.59 19.25
N ALA A 28 -7.84 4.91 20.04
CA ALA A 28 -6.53 5.46 20.43
C ALA A 28 -5.47 5.35 19.31
N ALA A 29 -5.36 4.18 18.65
CA ALA A 29 -4.40 3.98 17.57
C ALA A 29 -4.78 4.78 16.30
N THR A 30 -6.08 4.92 16.03
CA THR A 30 -6.57 5.67 14.87
C THR A 30 -6.41 7.18 15.07
N THR A 31 -6.65 7.71 16.28
CA THR A 31 -6.45 9.15 16.55
C THR A 31 -4.97 9.55 16.58
N ALA A 32 -4.10 8.76 17.20
CA ALA A 32 -2.66 9.02 17.21
C ALA A 32 -2.04 8.94 15.81
N ALA A 33 -2.43 7.94 14.99
CA ALA A 33 -1.96 7.82 13.62
C ALA A 33 -2.42 9.00 12.74
N VAL A 34 -3.64 9.50 12.94
CA VAL A 34 -4.15 10.69 12.22
C VAL A 34 -3.44 11.97 12.66
N ALA A 35 -3.07 12.09 13.94
CA ALA A 35 -2.34 13.25 14.45
C ALA A 35 -0.88 13.32 13.97
N TYR A 36 -0.28 12.16 13.69
CA TYR A 36 1.11 12.07 13.23
C TYR A 36 1.23 12.03 11.70
N ASP A 37 0.17 11.77 10.95
CA ASP A 37 0.23 11.83 9.48
C ASP A 37 0.43 13.27 8.98
N ARG A 38 1.34 13.45 8.02
CA ARG A 38 1.57 14.76 7.37
C ARG A 38 0.42 15.15 6.41
N ARG A 39 -0.51 14.24 6.17
CA ARG A 39 -1.76 14.47 5.42
C ARG A 39 -2.87 14.88 6.38
N THR A 40 -3.78 15.71 5.89
CA THR A 40 -5.00 16.00 6.63
C THR A 40 -5.90 14.76 6.67
N ALA A 41 -6.76 14.64 7.68
CA ALA A 41 -7.78 13.59 7.72
C ALA A 41 -8.65 13.58 6.44
N GLY A 42 -8.96 14.76 5.89
CA GLY A 42 -9.64 14.90 4.61
C GLY A 42 -8.87 14.29 3.44
N ALA A 43 -7.56 14.51 3.36
CA ALA A 43 -6.72 13.92 2.31
C ALA A 43 -6.64 12.39 2.42
N VAL A 44 -6.64 11.82 3.63
CA VAL A 44 -6.69 10.36 3.84
C VAL A 44 -8.02 9.78 3.35
N LEU A 45 -9.14 10.42 3.67
CA LEU A 45 -10.46 10.02 3.18
C LEU A 45 -10.56 10.15 1.66
N ASP A 46 -9.98 11.21 1.10
CA ASP A 46 -9.91 11.43 -0.34
C ASP A 46 -9.12 10.32 -1.03
N ASP A 47 -7.95 9.93 -0.49
CA ASP A 47 -7.16 8.80 -1.00
C ASP A 47 -7.96 7.49 -1.01
N GLN A 48 -8.69 7.20 0.07
CA GLN A 48 -9.56 6.01 0.14
C GLN A 48 -10.69 6.08 -0.89
N SER A 49 -11.30 7.25 -1.07
CA SER A 49 -12.33 7.47 -2.09
C SER A 49 -11.78 7.28 -3.51
N ILE A 50 -10.58 7.81 -3.78
CA ILE A 50 -9.86 7.63 -5.05
C ILE A 50 -9.60 6.13 -5.29
N GLU A 51 -9.01 5.42 -4.32
CA GLU A 51 -8.72 3.99 -4.46
C GLU A 51 -10.00 3.18 -4.73
N ALA A 52 -11.10 3.46 -4.02
CA ALA A 52 -12.36 2.76 -4.22
C ALA A 52 -12.97 3.04 -5.60
N LYS A 53 -13.03 4.30 -6.02
CA LYS A 53 -13.56 4.71 -7.33
C LYS A 53 -12.71 4.16 -8.47
N ALA A 54 -11.38 4.15 -8.33
CA ALA A 54 -10.46 3.64 -9.33
C ALA A 54 -10.62 2.13 -9.50
N LYS A 55 -10.66 1.38 -8.39
CA LYS A 55 -10.93 -0.07 -8.42
C LYS A 55 -12.28 -0.35 -9.07
N TYR A 56 -13.30 0.44 -8.75
CA TYR A 56 -14.62 0.30 -9.37
C TYR A 56 -14.60 0.60 -10.88
N ALA A 57 -13.98 1.71 -11.32
CA ALA A 57 -13.89 2.07 -12.73
C ALA A 57 -13.13 1.01 -13.55
N ILE A 58 -12.02 0.49 -13.00
CA ILE A 58 -11.24 -0.60 -13.61
C ILE A 58 -12.06 -1.88 -13.67
N PHE A 59 -12.80 -2.22 -12.61
CA PHE A 59 -13.64 -3.41 -12.57
C PHE A 59 -14.79 -3.37 -13.59
N GLN A 60 -15.40 -2.20 -13.79
CA GLN A 60 -16.49 -2.01 -14.75
C GLN A 60 -16.02 -2.12 -16.20
N ASP A 61 -14.75 -1.85 -16.47
CA ASP A 61 -14.15 -2.04 -17.78
C ASP A 61 -13.82 -3.52 -18.03
N LYS A 62 -14.69 -4.21 -18.76
CA LYS A 62 -14.56 -5.66 -19.00
C LYS A 62 -13.24 -6.04 -19.66
N ASP A 63 -12.70 -5.21 -20.56
CA ASP A 63 -11.45 -5.51 -21.26
C ASP A 63 -10.28 -5.51 -20.28
N ILE A 64 -10.22 -4.49 -19.41
CA ILE A 64 -9.18 -4.39 -18.40
C ILE A 64 -9.36 -5.48 -17.34
N HIS A 65 -10.56 -5.60 -16.75
CA HIS A 65 -10.80 -6.50 -15.62
C HIS A 65 -10.55 -7.98 -15.95
N SER A 66 -10.89 -8.42 -17.17
CA SER A 66 -10.72 -9.82 -17.57
C SER A 66 -9.29 -10.20 -17.91
N GLN A 67 -8.44 -9.23 -18.26
CA GLN A 67 -7.12 -9.49 -18.83
C GLN A 67 -5.97 -8.94 -17.99
N SER A 68 -6.24 -8.05 -17.04
CA SER A 68 -5.24 -7.33 -16.27
C SER A 68 -5.39 -7.57 -14.78
N ASN A 69 -4.27 -7.57 -14.06
CA ASN A 69 -4.24 -7.55 -12.60
C ASN A 69 -3.70 -6.19 -12.19
N ILE A 70 -4.60 -5.25 -11.86
CA ILE A 70 -4.23 -3.87 -11.54
C ILE A 70 -4.49 -3.60 -10.07
N ASN A 71 -3.42 -3.21 -9.37
CA ASN A 71 -3.46 -2.68 -8.02
C ASN A 71 -3.45 -1.16 -8.07
N VAL A 72 -4.34 -0.54 -7.31
CA VAL A 72 -4.42 0.92 -7.19
C VAL A 72 -4.04 1.32 -5.77
N THR A 73 -3.08 2.22 -5.66
CA THR A 73 -2.67 2.83 -4.39
C THR A 73 -2.67 4.34 -4.51
N SER A 74 -3.36 5.05 -3.60
CA SER A 74 -3.34 6.52 -3.53
C SER A 74 -2.55 6.99 -2.31
N TYR A 75 -1.86 8.12 -2.48
CA TYR A 75 -1.27 8.90 -1.40
C TYR A 75 -1.28 10.40 -1.75
N ASN A 76 -2.03 11.19 -0.99
CA ASN A 76 -2.26 12.62 -1.19
C ASN A 76 -2.63 13.01 -2.64
N GLY A 77 -3.47 12.19 -3.28
CA GLY A 77 -3.90 12.35 -4.67
C GLY A 77 -2.86 11.93 -5.72
N PHE A 78 -1.68 11.43 -5.33
CA PHE A 78 -0.76 10.74 -6.23
C PHE A 78 -1.14 9.27 -6.28
N VAL A 79 -1.54 8.80 -7.45
CA VAL A 79 -2.05 7.45 -7.64
C VAL A 79 -1.01 6.61 -8.35
N LEU A 80 -0.64 5.48 -7.75
CA LEU A 80 0.16 4.43 -8.36
C LEU A 80 -0.77 3.36 -8.94
N LEU A 81 -0.59 3.06 -10.22
CA LEU A 81 -1.10 1.83 -10.85
C LEU A 81 0.04 0.84 -10.95
N SER A 82 -0.07 -0.31 -10.28
CA SER A 82 0.91 -1.40 -10.32
C SER A 82 0.24 -2.73 -10.69
N GLY A 83 1.06 -3.73 -11.04
CA GLY A 83 0.61 -5.04 -11.48
C GLY A 83 0.89 -5.28 -12.96
N GLU A 84 -0.02 -5.95 -13.66
CA GLU A 84 0.19 -6.41 -15.03
C GLU A 84 -1.01 -6.18 -15.94
N THR A 85 -0.71 -5.96 -17.22
CA THR A 85 -1.68 -5.85 -18.30
C THR A 85 -1.06 -6.39 -19.59
N PRO A 86 -1.83 -6.97 -20.54
CA PRO A 86 -1.22 -7.66 -21.68
C PRO A 86 -0.67 -6.72 -22.77
N ASN A 87 -1.04 -5.44 -22.79
CA ASN A 87 -0.62 -4.51 -23.83
C ASN A 87 -0.68 -3.03 -23.39
N GLU A 88 -0.01 -2.16 -24.16
CA GLU A 88 0.06 -0.72 -23.89
C GLU A 88 -1.31 -0.02 -24.01
N ALA A 89 -2.21 -0.54 -24.86
CA ALA A 89 -3.53 0.07 -25.02
C ALA A 89 -4.36 -0.05 -23.72
N LEU A 90 -4.40 -1.22 -23.09
CA LEU A 90 -5.07 -1.41 -21.80
C LEU A 90 -4.35 -0.68 -20.66
N LYS A 91 -3.01 -0.61 -20.71
CA LYS A 91 -2.21 0.20 -19.79
C LYS A 91 -2.63 1.68 -19.82
N GLN A 92 -2.72 2.27 -21.00
CA GLN A 92 -3.13 3.67 -21.18
C GLN A 92 -4.62 3.88 -20.83
N LYS A 93 -5.49 2.92 -21.18
CA LYS A 93 -6.92 2.95 -20.84
C LYS A 93 -7.11 3.01 -19.32
N ALA A 94 -6.40 2.17 -18.56
CA ALA A 94 -6.45 2.17 -17.10
C ALA A 94 -5.98 3.51 -16.50
N GLU A 95 -4.92 4.11 -17.04
CA GLU A 95 -4.46 5.42 -16.60
C GLU A 95 -5.49 6.52 -16.85
N ASN A 96 -6.12 6.53 -18.03
CA ASN A 96 -7.13 7.54 -18.37
C ASN A 96 -8.35 7.43 -17.45
N LEU A 97 -8.85 6.21 -17.21
CA LEU A 97 -9.98 5.98 -16.29
C LEU A 97 -9.69 6.53 -14.88
N VAL A 98 -8.47 6.36 -14.40
CA VAL A 98 -8.07 6.80 -13.06
C VAL A 98 -7.81 8.30 -13.01
N LYS A 99 -7.24 8.87 -14.08
CA LYS A 99 -6.96 10.30 -14.20
C LYS A 99 -8.21 11.17 -14.11
N ASP A 100 -9.35 10.65 -14.60
CA ASP A 100 -10.63 11.37 -14.60
C ASP A 100 -11.34 11.37 -13.23
N ILE A 101 -10.80 10.66 -12.24
CA ILE A 101 -11.39 10.59 -10.90
C ILE A 101 -11.14 11.91 -10.16
N PRO A 102 -12.17 12.52 -9.54
CA PRO A 102 -12.00 13.75 -8.77
C PRO A 102 -10.92 13.62 -7.69
N LYS A 103 -10.13 14.67 -7.53
CA LYS A 103 -9.00 14.80 -6.57
C LYS A 103 -7.75 13.98 -6.90
N VAL A 104 -7.74 13.23 -8.01
CA VAL A 104 -6.49 12.71 -8.56
C VAL A 104 -5.64 13.88 -9.07
N ARG A 105 -4.43 14.00 -8.55
CA ARG A 105 -3.46 15.04 -8.92
C ARG A 105 -2.47 14.55 -9.95
N LYS A 106 -2.02 13.30 -9.82
CA LYS A 106 -1.07 12.68 -10.74
C LYS A 106 -1.22 11.17 -10.71
N VAL A 107 -1.16 10.55 -11.88
CA VAL A 107 -1.10 9.09 -12.04
C VAL A 107 0.32 8.68 -12.39
N PHE A 108 0.82 7.67 -11.69
CA PHE A 108 2.08 6.99 -11.93
C PHE A 108 1.75 5.59 -12.43
N ASN A 109 1.77 5.42 -13.75
CA ASN A 109 1.38 4.17 -14.40
C ASN A 109 2.57 3.22 -14.56
N GLU A 110 2.76 2.37 -13.56
CA GLU A 110 3.86 1.39 -13.48
C GLU A 110 3.37 -0.03 -13.78
N LEU A 111 2.26 -0.15 -14.53
CA LEU A 111 1.80 -1.43 -15.06
C LEU A 111 2.85 -2.04 -15.97
N ALA A 112 3.18 -3.30 -15.71
CA ALA A 112 4.06 -4.07 -16.55
C ALA A 112 3.27 -4.71 -17.69
N ILE A 113 3.80 -4.62 -18.91
CA ILE A 113 3.25 -5.35 -20.05
C ILE A 113 3.71 -6.80 -19.96
N SER A 114 2.88 -7.65 -19.35
CA SER A 114 3.13 -9.09 -19.27
C SER A 114 1.86 -9.86 -18.89
N GLY A 115 1.95 -11.20 -18.89
CA GLY A 115 0.97 -12.05 -18.23
C GLY A 115 0.99 -11.91 -16.70
N PRO A 116 0.03 -12.54 -15.99
CA PRO A 116 -0.08 -12.47 -14.53
C PRO A 116 1.19 -12.93 -13.81
N SER A 117 1.54 -12.24 -12.71
CA SER A 117 2.67 -12.66 -11.88
C SER A 117 2.46 -14.03 -11.23
N ALA A 118 3.52 -14.83 -11.16
CA ALA A 118 3.52 -16.11 -10.47
C ALA A 118 3.31 -15.93 -8.96
N LEU A 119 2.68 -16.93 -8.31
CA LEU A 119 2.42 -16.91 -6.86
C LEU A 119 3.70 -16.74 -6.03
N THR A 120 4.81 -17.30 -6.50
CA THR A 120 6.14 -17.19 -5.89
C THR A 120 6.69 -15.77 -5.92
N SER A 121 6.40 -14.99 -6.97
CA SER A 121 6.77 -13.58 -7.06
C SER A 121 6.00 -12.75 -6.04
N ARG A 122 4.68 -12.94 -5.91
CA ARG A 122 3.83 -12.22 -4.95
C ARG A 122 4.24 -12.47 -3.49
N SER A 123 4.56 -13.71 -3.14
CA SER A 123 5.09 -14.06 -1.81
C SER A 123 6.45 -13.40 -1.55
N SER A 124 7.31 -13.36 -2.56
CA SER A 124 8.61 -12.68 -2.47
C SER A 124 8.45 -11.17 -2.26
N ASP A 125 7.50 -10.52 -2.95
CA ASP A 125 7.24 -9.09 -2.83
C ASP A 125 6.69 -8.69 -1.46
N SER A 126 5.81 -9.51 -0.89
CA SER A 126 5.34 -9.33 0.49
C SER A 126 6.50 -9.40 1.49
N TRP A 127 7.41 -10.37 1.29
CA TRP A 127 8.61 -10.51 2.12
C TRP A 127 9.60 -9.35 1.94
N ILE A 128 9.78 -8.85 0.72
CA ILE A 128 10.57 -7.65 0.43
C ILE A 128 9.96 -6.45 1.15
N THR A 129 8.65 -6.24 1.04
CA THR A 129 7.94 -5.14 1.72
C THR A 129 8.18 -5.18 3.22
N THR A 130 8.03 -6.34 3.86
CA THR A 130 8.29 -6.51 5.29
C THR A 130 9.74 -6.18 5.64
N LYS A 131 10.72 -6.62 4.85
CA LYS A 131 12.14 -6.29 5.09
C LYS A 131 12.42 -4.80 4.94
N VAL A 132 11.87 -4.17 3.92
CA VAL A 132 12.04 -2.72 3.69
C VAL A 132 11.47 -1.96 4.87
N LYS A 133 10.22 -2.26 5.28
CA LYS A 133 9.59 -1.63 6.44
C LYS A 133 10.38 -1.87 7.72
N ALA A 134 10.80 -3.10 7.99
CA ALA A 134 11.59 -3.43 9.18
C ALA A 134 12.94 -2.71 9.21
N LYS A 135 13.60 -2.51 8.05
CA LYS A 135 14.83 -1.73 7.96
C LYS A 135 14.57 -0.24 8.16
N MET A 136 13.51 0.32 7.58
CA MET A 136 13.12 1.72 7.80
C MET A 136 12.82 2.00 9.26
N THR A 137 12.07 1.12 9.95
CA THR A 137 11.77 1.27 11.38
C THR A 137 13.02 1.23 12.28
N LYS A 138 14.10 0.57 11.84
CA LYS A 138 15.37 0.53 12.57
C LYS A 138 16.28 1.72 12.28
N ASP A 139 15.98 2.50 11.24
CA ASP A 139 16.77 3.67 10.89
C ASP A 139 16.17 4.89 11.58
N GLU A 140 16.90 5.46 12.54
CA GLU A 140 16.47 6.63 13.33
C GLU A 140 16.22 7.87 12.46
N ASN A 141 16.66 7.86 11.20
CA ASN A 141 16.55 8.98 10.29
C ASN A 141 15.44 8.83 9.25
N VAL A 142 14.71 7.71 9.23
CA VAL A 142 13.59 7.48 8.33
C VAL A 142 12.37 7.16 9.16
N ASP A 143 11.40 8.06 9.15
CA ASP A 143 10.12 7.76 9.77
C ASP A 143 9.25 6.91 8.82
N PRO A 144 8.97 5.63 9.17
CA PRO A 144 8.18 4.75 8.31
C PRO A 144 6.71 5.19 8.20
N LEU A 145 6.23 6.07 9.08
CA LEU A 145 4.84 6.55 9.05
C LEU A 145 4.62 7.59 7.94
N PHE A 146 5.67 8.29 7.51
CA PHE A 146 5.57 9.25 6.41
C PHE A 146 5.68 8.61 5.03
N ILE A 147 6.04 7.32 4.96
CA ILE A 147 6.37 6.63 3.71
C ILE A 147 5.55 5.36 3.55
N LYS A 148 4.61 5.40 2.59
CA LYS A 148 3.89 4.21 2.12
C LYS A 148 4.81 3.44 1.16
N VAL A 149 5.08 2.19 1.50
CA VAL A 149 5.91 1.27 0.71
C VAL A 149 5.00 0.26 0.02
N VAL A 150 5.09 0.18 -1.32
CA VAL A 150 4.42 -0.81 -2.15
C VAL A 150 5.49 -1.59 -2.91
N THR A 151 5.39 -2.92 -2.96
CA THR A 151 6.30 -3.75 -3.76
C THR A 151 5.51 -4.56 -4.77
N GLU A 152 5.93 -4.53 -6.02
CA GLU A 152 5.39 -5.34 -7.11
C GLU A 152 6.56 -5.81 -7.99
N ARG A 153 6.70 -7.11 -8.17
CA ARG A 153 7.71 -7.75 -9.03
C ARG A 153 9.14 -7.28 -8.74
N GLY A 154 9.51 -7.22 -7.47
CA GLY A 154 10.82 -6.72 -7.03
C GLY A 154 11.05 -5.22 -7.23
N THR A 155 10.09 -4.48 -7.80
CA THR A 155 10.11 -3.01 -7.79
C THR A 155 9.45 -2.50 -6.54
N VAL A 156 10.14 -1.63 -5.79
CA VAL A 156 9.61 -0.94 -4.62
C VAL A 156 9.24 0.49 -5.00
N TYR A 157 7.99 0.84 -4.80
CA TYR A 157 7.45 2.19 -4.94
C TYR A 157 7.37 2.83 -3.55
N LEU A 158 8.01 3.98 -3.40
CA LEU A 158 7.99 4.76 -2.18
C LEU A 158 7.11 5.99 -2.40
N MET A 159 6.02 6.09 -1.64
CA MET A 159 5.08 7.20 -1.70
C MET A 159 5.06 7.95 -0.37
N GLY A 160 4.97 9.27 -0.36
CA GLY A 160 5.03 10.03 0.88
C GLY A 160 5.13 11.54 0.70
N LYS A 161 4.77 12.30 1.74
CA LYS A 161 5.08 13.73 1.87
C LYS A 161 6.34 13.89 2.69
N VAL A 162 7.45 14.13 2.02
CA VAL A 162 8.80 14.06 2.61
C VAL A 162 9.67 15.20 2.12
N THR A 163 10.69 15.56 2.89
CA THR A 163 11.76 16.44 2.41
C THR A 163 12.71 15.65 1.49
N ARG A 164 13.53 16.34 0.69
CA ARG A 164 14.53 15.66 -0.16
C ARG A 164 15.52 14.80 0.65
N PRO A 165 16.05 15.25 1.81
CA PRO A 165 16.90 14.41 2.66
C PRO A 165 16.21 13.14 3.17
N GLU A 166 14.94 13.22 3.59
CA GLU A 166 14.17 12.05 4.02
C GLU A 166 13.97 11.07 2.86
N ALA A 167 13.64 11.56 1.67
CA ALA A 167 13.50 10.75 0.47
C ALA A 167 14.80 10.01 0.12
N ASP A 168 15.95 10.69 0.16
CA ASP A 168 17.25 10.10 -0.16
C ASP A 168 17.63 9.00 0.83
N LYS A 169 17.38 9.22 2.13
CA LYS A 169 17.60 8.20 3.17
C LYS A 169 16.68 6.99 2.99
N ALA A 170 15.38 7.22 2.77
CA ALA A 170 14.44 6.14 2.52
C ALA A 170 14.83 5.29 1.30
N VAL A 171 15.27 5.95 0.22
CA VAL A 171 15.76 5.29 -0.99
C VAL A 171 17.02 4.49 -0.72
N ALA A 172 17.97 5.01 0.06
CA ALA A 172 19.18 4.29 0.44
C ALA A 172 18.87 3.01 1.22
N VAL A 173 17.99 3.11 2.22
CA VAL A 173 17.52 1.97 3.02
C VAL A 173 16.86 0.92 2.11
N THR A 174 15.94 1.34 1.24
CA THR A 174 15.25 0.43 0.32
C THR A 174 16.23 -0.25 -0.63
N ARG A 175 17.15 0.48 -1.27
CA ARG A 175 18.14 -0.06 -2.20
C ARG A 175 19.08 -1.08 -1.54
N SER A 176 19.39 -0.92 -0.26
CA SER A 176 20.22 -1.88 0.49
C SER A 176 19.50 -3.21 0.80
N THR A 177 18.21 -3.33 0.46
CA THR A 177 17.39 -4.48 0.85
C THR A 177 17.47 -5.60 -0.19
N LYS A 178 17.90 -6.79 0.24
CA LYS A 178 17.99 -7.97 -0.63
C LYS A 178 16.63 -8.30 -1.26
N GLY A 179 16.63 -8.43 -2.59
CA GLY A 179 15.45 -8.73 -3.40
C GLY A 179 14.83 -7.50 -4.07
N VAL A 180 15.24 -6.29 -3.67
CA VAL A 180 14.85 -5.05 -4.38
C VAL A 180 15.63 -4.98 -5.70
N LEU A 181 14.90 -4.92 -6.80
CA LEU A 181 15.44 -4.80 -8.16
C LEU A 181 15.44 -3.35 -8.65
N ARG A 182 14.39 -2.61 -8.31
CA ARG A 182 14.19 -1.21 -8.73
C ARG A 182 13.51 -0.44 -7.62
N VAL A 183 13.84 0.84 -7.48
CA VAL A 183 13.17 1.77 -6.57
C VAL A 183 12.60 2.93 -7.37
N VAL A 184 11.30 3.16 -7.22
CA VAL A 184 10.57 4.27 -7.87
C VAL A 184 10.11 5.25 -6.80
N LYS A 185 10.45 6.53 -6.99
CA LYS A 185 10.15 7.61 -6.06
C LYS A 185 8.85 8.30 -6.47
N ILE A 186 7.83 8.22 -5.63
CA ILE A 186 6.51 8.84 -5.80
C ILE A 186 6.26 9.77 -4.61
N PHE A 187 7.21 10.67 -4.40
CA PHE A 187 7.18 11.61 -3.28
C PHE A 187 6.59 12.96 -3.69
N GLU A 188 5.91 13.58 -2.74
CA GLU A 188 5.65 15.02 -2.74
C GLU A 188 6.67 15.69 -1.81
N TYR A 189 7.49 16.57 -2.39
CA TYR A 189 8.52 17.29 -1.65
C TYR A 189 7.92 18.52 -0.95
N ILE A 190 8.28 18.71 0.33
CA ILE A 190 7.74 19.78 1.18
C ILE A 190 8.79 20.84 1.57
N ASP A 191 9.94 20.82 0.89
CA ASP A 191 11.11 21.70 1.05
C ASP A 191 11.52 22.39 -0.26
#